data_AF-A0A356KG08-F1
#
_entry.id   AF-A0A356KG08-F1
#
_cell.length_a   1.000
_cell.length_b   1.000
_cell.length_c   1.000
_cell.angle_alpha   90.00
_cell.angle_beta   90.00
_cell.angle_gamma   90.00
#
_symmetry.space_group_name_H-M   'P 1'
#
loop_
_entity.id
_entity.type
_entity.pdbx_description
1 polymer ?
#
loop_
_entity_poly.entity_id
_entity_poly.type
_entity_poly.pdbx_seq_one_letter_code
_entity_poly.pdbx_strand_id
1 'polypeptide(L)' 'MRVLIIGAGMSGLCLAIALQRARIPFQILEKAPRLGGTWWENTYPGCACDIPSHLYGFSFAPEPNWTRVYPKQP' A
#
# COMPACT_ATOMS: atom_id res chain seq x y z
N MET A 1 -17.94 16.60 6.35
CA MET A 1 -17.20 16.39 5.09
C MET A 1 -17.16 14.89 4.80
N ARG A 2 -17.43 14.43 3.57
CA ARG A 2 -17.32 13.01 3.19
C ARG A 2 -16.16 12.87 2.21
N VAL A 3 -15.18 12.03 2.53
CA VAL A 3 -14.03 11.78 1.66
C VAL A 3 -14.20 10.42 0.98
N LEU A 4 -14.06 10.39 -0.35
CA LEU A 4 -14.01 9.17 -1.12
C LEU A 4 -12.60 8.99 -1.68
N ILE A 5 -11.99 7.85 -1.40
CA ILE A 5 -10.68 7.45 -1.91
C ILE A 5 -10.91 6.43 -3.02
N ILE A 6 -10.30 6.64 -4.19
CA ILE A 6 -10.33 5.68 -5.29
C ILE A 6 -8.97 5.00 -5.37
N GLY A 7 -8.95 3.69 -5.14
CA GLY A 7 -7.76 2.85 -5.10
C GLY A 7 -7.28 2.53 -3.67
N ALA A 8 -6.94 1.27 -3.44
CA ALA A 8 -6.42 0.71 -2.20
C ALA A 8 -4.99 0.15 -2.38
N GLY A 9 -4.17 0.88 -3.15
CA GLY A 9 -2.71 0.75 -3.15
C GLY A 9 -2.05 1.54 -2.01
N MET A 10 -0.72 1.62 -2.02
CA MET A 10 0.07 2.29 -0.98
C MET A 10 -0.39 3.73 -0.67
N SER A 11 -0.66 4.54 -1.70
CA SER A 11 -1.11 5.93 -1.55
C SER A 11 -2.50 6.03 -0.91
N GLY A 12 -3.47 5.25 -1.39
CA GLY A 12 -4.83 5.24 -0.87
C GLY A 12 -4.90 4.78 0.58
N LEU A 13 -4.14 3.74 0.94
CA LEU A 13 -4.02 3.26 2.32
C LEU A 13 -3.33 4.28 3.22
N CYS A 14 -2.28 4.96 2.75
CA CYS A 14 -1.62 6.03 3.50
C CYS A 14 -2.60 7.17 3.84
N LEU A 15 -3.39 7.62 2.86
CA LEU A 15 -4.40 8.65 3.06
C LEU A 15 -5.51 8.18 4.02
N ALA A 16 -5.99 6.95 3.87
CA ALA A 16 -6.99 6.37 4.77
C ALA A 16 -6.52 6.38 6.23
N ILE A 17 -5.27 5.99 6.49
CA ILE A 17 -4.67 6.01 7.83
C ILE A 17 -4.57 7.45 8.36
N ALA A 18 -4.17 8.40 7.53
CA ALA A 18 -4.12 9.81 7.92
C ALA A 18 -5.50 10.36 8.30
N LEU A 19 -6.53 10.08 7.49
CA LEU A 19 -7.92 10.49 7.77
C LEU A 19 -8.47 9.80 9.02
N GLN A 20 -8.17 8.52 9.22
CA GLN A 20 -8.55 7.77 10.41
C GLN A 20 -7.97 8.41 11.68
N ARG A 21 -6.68 8.78 11.67
CA ARG A 21 -6.03 9.50 12.78
C ARG A 21 -6.66 10.86 13.05
N ALA A 22 -7.09 11.56 12.00
CA ALA A 22 -7.82 12.83 12.11
C ALA A 22 -9.30 12.67 12.50
N ARG A 23 -9.81 11.43 12.65
CA ARG A 23 -11.23 11.10 12.89
C ARG A 23 -12.18 11.66 11.82
N ILE A 24 -11.69 11.77 10.59
CA ILE A 24 -12.50 12.19 9.44
C ILE A 24 -13.08 10.92 8.79
N PRO A 25 -14.41 10.80 8.62
CA PRO A 25 -15.01 9.65 7.99
C PRO A 25 -14.70 9.60 6.49
N PHE A 26 -14.35 8.41 6.00
CA PHE A 26 -14.03 8.17 4.59
C PHE A 26 -14.52 6.80 4.12
N GLN A 27 -14.56 6.62 2.80
CA GLN A 27 -14.77 5.33 2.13
C GLN A 27 -13.67 5.12 1.10
N ILE A 28 -13.30 3.87 0.87
CA ILE A 28 -12.34 3.48 -0.19
C ILE A 28 -13.08 2.60 -1.18
N LEU A 29 -12.94 2.89 -2.47
CA LEU A 29 -13.37 2.01 -3.56
C LEU A 29 -12.13 1.45 -4.26
N GLU A 30 -12.04 0.13 -4.34
CA GLU A 30 -10.99 -0.59 -5.06
C GLU A 30 -11.65 -1.48 -6.12
N LYS A 31 -11.08 -1.46 -7.32
CA LYS A 31 -11.53 -2.29 -8.45
C LYS A 31 -11.10 -3.75 -8.25
N ALA A 32 -9.91 -3.97 -7.69
CA ALA A 32 -9.36 -5.28 -7.40
C ALA A 32 -10.11 -6.02 -6.28
N PRO A 33 -10.14 -7.36 -6.29
CA PRO A 33 -10.73 -8.15 -5.20
C PRO A 33 -10.04 -7.99 -3.85
N ARG A 34 -8.79 -7.50 -3.81
CA ARG A 34 -8.02 -7.25 -2.58
C ARG A 34 -7.17 -5.99 -2.68
N LEU A 35 -6.68 -5.55 -1.53
CA LEU A 35 -5.74 -4.44 -1.38
C LEU A 35 -4.41 -4.75 -2.08
N GLY A 36 -3.69 -3.72 -2.52
CA GLY A 36 -2.31 -3.86 -3.01
C GLY A 36 -1.95 -2.93 -4.16
N GLY A 37 -2.94 -2.51 -4.96
CA GLY A 37 -2.71 -1.65 -6.13
C GLY A 37 -1.70 -2.28 -7.08
N THR A 38 -0.56 -1.60 -7.30
CA THR A 38 0.56 -2.11 -8.12
C THR A 38 0.93 -3.56 -7.79
N TRP A 39 0.99 -3.94 -6.51
CA TRP A 39 1.40 -5.29 -6.08
C TRP A 39 0.34 -6.37 -6.26
N TRP A 40 -0.93 -5.97 -6.43
CA TRP A 40 -2.01 -6.88 -6.80
C TRP A 40 -2.05 -7.10 -8.32
N GLU A 41 -1.94 -6.02 -9.09
CA GLU A 41 -2.13 -6.04 -10.54
C GLU A 41 -0.93 -6.66 -11.30
N ASN A 42 0.27 -6.68 -10.72
CA ASN A 42 1.50 -7.07 -11.43
C ASN A 42 2.09 -8.38 -10.89
N THR A 43 1.69 -9.52 -11.44
CA THR A 43 2.15 -10.87 -11.00
C THR A 43 3.06 -11.56 -12.00
N TYR A 44 3.70 -10.81 -12.90
CA TYR A 44 4.58 -11.37 -13.93
C TYR A 44 5.90 -11.90 -13.35
N PRO A 45 6.54 -12.90 -13.99
CA PRO A 45 7.80 -13.46 -13.52
C PRO A 45 8.89 -12.40 -13.35
N GLY A 46 9.46 -12.33 -12.15
CA GLY A 46 10.52 -11.37 -11.82
C GLY A 46 10.03 -9.99 -11.37
N CYS A 47 8.72 -9.77 -11.21
CA CYS A 47 8.21 -8.53 -10.63
C CYS A 47 8.82 -8.26 -9.23
N ALA A 48 9.47 -7.10 -9.08
CA ALA A 48 10.19 -6.73 -7.87
C ALA A 48 10.25 -5.20 -7.72
N CYS A 49 10.51 -4.75 -6.50
CA CYS A 49 10.76 -3.34 -6.20
C CYS A 49 12.23 -3.00 -6.47
N ASP A 50 12.47 -1.82 -7.03
CA ASP A 50 13.79 -1.22 -7.22
C ASP A 50 14.27 -0.44 -5.98
N ILE A 51 13.37 -0.15 -5.04
CA ILE A 51 13.69 0.47 -3.76
C ILE A 51 14.05 -0.63 -2.73
N PRO A 52 15.12 -0.44 -1.95
CA PRO A 52 15.42 -1.35 -0.85
C PRO A 52 14.26 -1.50 0.13
N SER A 53 13.99 -2.71 0.60
CA SER A 53 12.86 -3.07 1.46
C SER A 53 12.78 -2.26 2.75
N HIS A 54 13.92 -1.90 3.33
CA HIS A 54 13.98 -1.04 4.52
C HIS A 54 13.53 0.41 4.27
N LEU A 55 13.46 0.84 3.00
CA LEU A 55 12.96 2.15 2.58
C LEU A 55 11.55 2.06 1.96
N TYR A 56 11.19 0.91 1.40
CA TYR A 56 9.90 0.71 0.74
C TYR A 56 8.83 0.22 1.74
N GLY A 57 8.38 1.14 2.59
CA GLY A 57 7.32 0.89 3.56
C GLY A 57 6.74 2.18 4.11
N PHE A 58 5.66 2.08 4.90
CA PHE A 58 5.16 3.25 5.61
C PHE A 58 6.08 3.57 6.78
N SER A 59 6.54 4.81 6.88
CA SER A 59 7.41 5.26 7.98
C SER A 59 6.80 5.08 9.36
N PHE A 60 5.47 5.01 9.45
CA PHE A 60 4.72 4.80 10.69
C PHE A 60 4.35 3.32 10.95
N ALA A 61 4.73 2.39 10.08
CA ALA A 61 4.48 0.96 10.21
C ALA A 61 5.63 0.16 9.56
N PRO A 62 6.84 0.18 10.15
CA PRO A 62 7.98 -0.55 9.59
C PRO A 62 7.77 -2.07 9.70
N GLU A 63 8.12 -2.80 8.64
CA GLU A 63 8.13 -4.27 8.63
C GLU A 63 9.54 -4.79 8.98
N PRO A 64 9.72 -5.48 10.12
CA PRO A 64 11.03 -5.95 10.55
C PRO A 64 11.48 -7.24 9.86
N ASN A 65 10.60 -7.99 9.21
CA ASN A 65 10.89 -9.35 8.74
C ASN A 65 11.16 -9.47 7.23
N TRP A 66 11.66 -8.41 6.58
CA TRP A 66 12.04 -8.48 5.18
C TRP A 66 13.16 -9.49 4.93
N THR A 67 12.91 -10.46 4.04
CA THR A 67 13.87 -11.53 3.71
C THR A 67 14.81 -11.18 2.55
N ARG A 68 14.56 -10.06 1.85
CA ARG A 68 15.32 -9.62 0.66
C ARG A 68 15.55 -8.11 0.70
N VAL A 69 16.69 -7.66 0.18
CA VAL A 69 16.97 -6.23 -0.01
C VAL A 69 16.02 -5.63 -1.04
N TYR A 70 15.78 -6.31 -2.17
CA TYR A 70 14.79 -5.93 -3.17
C TYR A 70 13.60 -6.89 -3.09
N PRO A 71 12.46 -6.46 -2.52
CA PRO A 71 11.32 -7.33 -2.34
C PRO A 71 10.70 -7.69 -3.69
N LYS A 72 10.32 -8.96 -3.85
CA LYS A 72 9.54 -9.41 -5.01
C LYS A 72 8.05 -9.14 -4.77
N GLN A 73 7.27 -9.17 -5.84
CA GLN A 73 5.82 -9.23 -5.69
C GLN A 73 5.44 -10.42 -4.77
N PRO A 74 4.54 -10.22 -3.78
CA PRO A 74 4.20 -11.24 -2.77
C PRO A 74 3.53 -12.51 -3.30
#